data_AF-A0A1I2GFN9-F1
#
_entry.id   AF-A0A1I2GFN9-F1
#
_cell.length_a   1.000
_cell.length_b   1.000
_cell.length_c   1.000
_cell.angle_alpha   90.00
_cell.angle_beta   90.00
_cell.angle_gamma   90.00
#
_symmetry.space_group_name_H-M   'P 1'
#
loop_
_entity.id
_entity.type
_entity.pdbx_description
1 polymer ?
#
loop_
_entity_poly.entity_id
_entity_poly.type
_entity_poly.pdbx_seq_one_letter_code
_entity_poly.pdbx_strand_id
1 'polypeptide(L)'
;MSGGLAEAAWRAAPAAEAALAALGEGLIHAAWLVAPAAGAAGGAALAIGWLCHRLGVTDPAPVLLARATAVLAVVWWFGAAWLSEGAGYTRGLWALLPAIGRGG
;
A
#
# COMPACT_ATOMS: atom_id res chain seq x y z
N MET A 1 44.96 -4.41 8.91
CA MET A 1 43.63 -4.83 9.40
C MET A 1 42.46 -4.20 8.64
N SER A 2 42.67 -3.45 7.54
CA SER A 2 41.61 -2.77 6.78
C SER A 2 40.83 -3.65 5.78
N GLY A 3 41.38 -4.80 5.36
CA GLY A 3 40.75 -5.67 4.34
C GLY A 3 39.47 -6.37 4.80
N GLY A 4 39.36 -6.72 6.09
CA GLY A 4 38.22 -7.47 6.61
C GLY A 4 36.89 -6.70 6.62
N LEU A 5 36.93 -5.39 6.84
CA LEU A 5 35.72 -4.54 6.83
C LEU A 5 35.24 -4.28 5.40
N ALA A 6 36.16 -4.06 4.45
CA ALA A 6 35.83 -3.86 3.05
C ALA A 6 35.24 -5.13 2.40
N GLU A 7 35.77 -6.31 2.76
CA GLU A 7 35.24 -7.57 2.25
C GLU A 7 33.91 -7.97 2.89
N ALA A 8 33.72 -7.68 4.19
CA ALA A 8 32.43 -7.82 4.84
C ALA A 8 31.37 -6.89 4.22
N ALA A 9 31.74 -5.64 3.91
CA ALA A 9 30.87 -4.69 3.23
C ALA A 9 30.52 -5.14 1.79
N TRP A 10 31.50 -5.67 1.05
CA TRP A 10 31.28 -6.22 -0.29
C TRP A 10 30.34 -7.43 -0.28
N ARG A 11 30.45 -8.32 0.71
CA ARG A 11 29.54 -9.47 0.86
C ARG A 11 28.14 -9.08 1.32
N ALA A 12 28.00 -7.96 2.05
CA ALA A 12 26.72 -7.45 2.53
C ALA A 12 25.98 -6.57 1.50
N ALA A 13 26.70 -5.94 0.57
CA ALA A 13 26.13 -5.10 -0.48
C ALA A 13 24.99 -5.77 -1.29
N PRO A 14 25.13 -7.00 -1.82
CA PRO A 14 24.05 -7.64 -2.58
C PRO A 14 22.83 -7.99 -1.71
N ALA A 15 23.03 -8.27 -0.42
CA ALA A 15 21.92 -8.51 0.51
C ALA A 15 21.16 -7.22 0.83
N ALA A 16 21.85 -6.08 0.96
CA ALA A 16 21.24 -4.77 1.15
C ALA A 16 20.45 -4.31 -0.09
N GLU A 17 20.99 -4.51 -1.29
CA GLU A 17 20.28 -4.24 -2.54
C GLU A 17 19.01 -5.10 -2.69
N ALA A 18 19.10 -6.39 -2.38
CA ALA A 18 17.94 -7.28 -2.39
C ALA A 18 16.88 -6.87 -1.36
N ALA A 19 17.28 -6.44 -0.16
CA ALA A 19 16.36 -5.95 0.86
C ALA A 19 15.66 -4.65 0.44
N LEU A 20 16.38 -3.71 -0.18
CA LEU A 20 15.82 -2.47 -0.73
C LEU A 20 14.86 -2.75 -1.88
N ALA A 21 15.18 -3.68 -2.77
CA ALA A 21 14.29 -4.11 -3.86
C ALA A 21 12.99 -4.71 -3.30
N ALA A 22 13.08 -5.59 -2.31
CA ALA A 22 11.91 -6.19 -1.65
C ALA A 22 11.04 -5.15 -0.93
N LEU A 23 11.65 -4.15 -0.28
CA LEU A 23 10.93 -3.02 0.31
C LEU A 23 10.22 -2.18 -0.76
N GLY A 24 10.88 -1.92 -1.89
CA GLY A 24 10.29 -1.20 -3.02
C GLY A 24 9.07 -1.92 -3.59
N GLU A 25 9.17 -3.23 -3.82
CA GLU A 25 8.05 -4.07 -4.28
C GLU A 25 6.89 -4.08 -3.26
N GLY A 26 7.21 -4.22 -1.97
CA GLY A 26 6.22 -4.17 -0.90
C GLY A 26 5.47 -2.84 -0.84
N LEU A 27 6.18 -1.72 -0.99
CA LEU A 27 5.58 -0.38 -1.05
C LEU A 27 4.68 -0.20 -2.27
N ILE A 28 5.12 -0.66 -3.44
CA ILE A 28 4.32 -0.60 -4.67
C ILE A 28 3.05 -1.42 -4.49
N HIS A 29 3.15 -2.64 -3.94
CA HIS A 29 1.99 -3.48 -3.67
C HIS A 29 1.03 -2.82 -2.67
N ALA A 30 1.54 -2.25 -1.58
CA ALA A 30 0.73 -1.50 -0.62
C ALA A 30 0.04 -0.28 -1.24
N ALA A 31 0.74 0.45 -2.12
CA ALA A 31 0.17 1.58 -2.85
C ALA A 31 -0.98 1.13 -3.76
N TRP A 32 -0.80 0.03 -4.50
CA TRP A 32 -1.84 -0.55 -5.35
C TRP A 32 -3.04 -1.04 -4.57
N LEU A 33 -2.83 -1.61 -3.38
CA LEU A 33 -3.92 -1.97 -2.49
C LEU A 33 -4.71 -0.70 -2.15
N VAL A 34 -4.10 0.37 -1.65
CA VAL A 34 -4.84 1.55 -1.16
C VAL A 34 -5.41 2.45 -2.27
N ALA A 35 -4.82 2.43 -3.47
CA ALA A 35 -5.14 3.35 -4.56
C ALA A 35 -6.63 3.42 -4.95
N PRO A 36 -7.39 2.31 -5.07
CA PRO A 36 -8.80 2.36 -5.44
C PRO A 36 -9.67 3.10 -4.41
N ALA A 37 -9.47 2.82 -3.11
CA ALA A 37 -10.23 3.49 -2.06
C ALA A 37 -9.83 4.98 -1.92
N ALA A 38 -8.53 5.28 -2.04
CA ALA A 38 -8.06 6.67 -2.04
C ALA A 38 -8.59 7.46 -3.24
N GLY A 39 -8.58 6.85 -4.43
CA GLY A 39 -9.13 7.42 -5.66
C GLY A 39 -10.63 7.68 -5.57
N ALA A 40 -11.40 6.70 -5.08
CA ALA A 40 -12.84 6.85 -4.88
C ALA A 40 -13.16 7.96 -3.86
N ALA A 41 -12.47 7.98 -2.72
CA ALA A 41 -12.65 9.04 -1.72
C ALA A 41 -12.28 10.42 -2.29
N GLY A 42 -11.15 10.53 -2.99
CA GLY A 42 -10.72 11.79 -3.62
C GLY A 42 -11.73 12.27 -4.67
N GLY A 43 -12.19 11.38 -5.54
CA GLY A 43 -13.20 11.70 -6.55
C GLY A 43 -14.53 12.16 -5.94
N ALA A 44 -15.02 11.44 -4.92
CA ALA A 44 -16.24 11.83 -4.21
C ALA A 44 -16.10 13.18 -3.50
N ALA A 45 -14.95 13.44 -2.88
CA ALA A 45 -14.67 14.72 -2.24
C ALA A 45 -14.68 15.88 -3.25
N LEU A 46 -14.06 15.69 -4.42
CA LEU A 46 -14.02 16.70 -5.48
C LEU A 46 -15.43 16.96 -6.05
N ALA A 47 -16.18 15.90 -6.35
CA ALA A 47 -17.53 16.01 -6.92
C ALA A 47 -18.49 16.73 -5.95
N ILE A 48 -18.55 16.28 -4.69
CA ILE A 48 -19.45 16.88 -3.69
C ILE A 48 -18.94 18.23 -3.23
N GLY A 49 -17.63 18.42 -3.08
CA GLY A 49 -17.04 19.73 -2.75
C GLY A 49 -17.36 20.78 -3.82
N TRP A 50 -17.25 20.41 -5.11
CA TRP A 50 -17.64 21.28 -6.22
C TRP A 50 -19.13 21.61 -6.19
N LEU A 51 -19.99 20.62 -5.91
CA LEU A 51 -21.43 20.84 -5.78
C LEU A 51 -21.78 21.74 -4.59
N CYS A 52 -21.21 21.50 -3.42
CA CYS A 52 -21.40 22.34 -2.23
C CYS A 52 -20.96 23.79 -2.50
N HIS A 53 -19.81 23.97 -3.17
CA HIS A 53 -19.34 25.30 -3.57
C HIS A 53 -20.35 26.00 -4.49
N ARG A 54 -20.91 25.29 -5.49
CA ARG A 54 -21.95 25.82 -6.38
C ARG A 54 -23.23 26.21 -5.65
N LEU A 55 -23.59 25.49 -4.59
CA LEU A 55 -24.80 25.71 -3.80
C LEU A 55 -24.59 26.68 -2.62
N GLY A 56 -23.38 27.21 -2.43
CA GLY A 56 -23.05 28.08 -1.30
C GLY A 56 -23.04 27.37 0.07
N VAL A 57 -22.95 26.05 0.08
CA VAL A 57 -22.89 25.25 1.31
C VAL A 57 -21.47 25.25 1.85
N THR A 58 -21.29 25.75 3.08
CA THR A 58 -19.99 25.81 3.77
C THR A 58 -19.76 24.66 4.76
N ASP A 59 -20.78 23.87 5.05
CA ASP A 59 -20.67 22.70 5.92
C ASP A 59 -19.75 21.63 5.30
N PRO A 60 -18.70 21.17 6.00
CA PRO A 60 -17.84 20.09 5.52
C PRO A 60 -18.47 18.69 5.60
N ALA A 61 -19.55 18.51 6.37
CA ALA A 61 -20.16 17.19 6.61
C ALA A 61 -20.57 16.42 5.33
N PRO A 62 -21.18 17.05 4.31
CA PRO A 62 -21.53 16.35 3.07
C PRO A 62 -20.32 15.76 2.34
N VAL A 63 -19.19 16.48 2.34
CA VAL A 63 -17.95 16.02 1.72
C VAL A 63 -17.37 14.83 2.49
N LEU A 64 -17.36 14.90 3.82
CA LEU A 64 -16.89 13.79 4.66
C LEU A 64 -17.75 12.54 4.49
N LEU A 65 -19.08 12.72 4.45
CA LEU A 65 -20.02 11.63 4.23
C LEU A 65 -19.80 10.98 2.85
N ALA A 66 -19.65 11.79 1.80
CA ALA A 66 -19.38 11.30 0.45
C ALA A 66 -18.08 10.50 0.34
N ARG A 67 -17.02 10.93 1.04
CA ARG A 67 -15.76 10.18 1.11
C ARG A 67 -15.96 8.83 1.78
N ALA A 68 -16.61 8.81 2.94
CA ALA A 68 -16.85 7.59 3.69
C ALA A 68 -17.70 6.60 2.90
N THR A 69 -18.80 7.07 2.28
CA THR A 69 -19.67 6.22 1.47
C THR A 69 -18.96 5.68 0.23
N ALA A 70 -18.11 6.48 -0.43
CA ALA A 70 -17.30 6.01 -1.56
C ALA A 70 -16.32 4.90 -1.16
N VAL A 71 -15.61 5.06 -0.03
CA VAL A 71 -14.73 4.01 0.49
C VAL A 71 -15.52 2.74 0.82
N LEU A 72 -16.65 2.88 1.52
CA LEU A 72 -17.52 1.74 1.85
C LEU A 72 -18.05 1.05 0.59
N ALA A 73 -18.41 1.79 -0.46
CA ALA A 73 -18.84 1.22 -1.73
C ALA A 73 -17.73 0.42 -2.42
N VAL A 74 -16.49 0.92 -2.40
CA VAL A 74 -15.33 0.18 -2.93
C VAL A 74 -15.09 -1.10 -2.12
N VAL A 75 -15.09 -1.01 -0.79
CA VAL A 75 -14.92 -2.17 0.09
C VAL A 75 -16.03 -3.19 -0.12
N TRP A 76 -17.28 -2.73 -0.27
CA TRP A 76 -18.41 -3.61 -0.54
C TRP A 76 -18.26 -4.36 -1.86
N TRP A 77 -17.85 -3.66 -2.92
CA TRP A 77 -17.75 -4.24 -4.27
C TRP A 77 -16.51 -5.10 -4.47
N PHE A 78 -15.35 -4.66 -3.97
CA PHE A 78 -14.05 -5.28 -4.24
C PHE A 78 -13.42 -5.97 -3.02
N GLY A 79 -13.98 -5.80 -1.82
CA GLY A 79 -13.33 -6.22 -0.57
C GLY A 79 -13.00 -7.70 -0.50
N ALA A 80 -13.84 -8.58 -1.06
CA ALA A 80 -13.56 -10.01 -1.12
C ALA A 80 -12.32 -10.35 -1.97
N ALA A 81 -12.22 -9.77 -3.17
CA ALA A 81 -11.05 -9.94 -4.03
C ALA A 81 -9.79 -9.36 -3.36
N TRP A 82 -9.94 -8.18 -2.75
CA TRP A 82 -8.87 -7.45 -2.08
C TRP A 82 -8.30 -8.20 -0.87
N LEU A 83 -9.16 -8.81 -0.05
CA LEU A 83 -8.76 -9.68 1.05
C LEU A 83 -8.08 -10.96 0.54
N SER A 84 -8.58 -11.54 -0.55
CA SER A 84 -7.99 -12.75 -1.13
C SER A 84 -6.58 -12.52 -1.67
N GLU A 85 -6.35 -11.36 -2.29
CA GLU A 85 -5.04 -10.93 -2.79
C GLU A 85 -4.07 -10.67 -1.64
N GLY A 86 -4.50 -9.92 -0.62
CA GLY A 86 -3.69 -9.68 0.59
C GLY A 86 -3.31 -10.99 1.29
N ALA A 87 -4.26 -11.92 1.46
CA ALA A 87 -3.99 -13.23 2.03
C ALA A 87 -3.06 -14.08 1.15
N GLY A 88 -3.12 -13.92 -0.18
CA GLY A 88 -2.19 -14.55 -1.12
C GLY A 88 -0.77 -14.02 -0.96
N TYR A 89 -0.61 -12.69 -0.95
CA TYR A 89 0.67 -12.02 -0.75
C TYR A 89 1.29 -12.39 0.60
N THR A 90 0.53 -12.35 1.70
CA THR A 90 1.01 -12.76 3.02
C THR A 90 1.46 -14.22 3.06
N ARG A 91 0.70 -15.14 2.43
CA ARG A 91 1.12 -16.54 2.31
C ARG A 91 2.42 -16.69 1.53
N GLY A 92 2.59 -15.93 0.45
CA GLY A 92 3.84 -15.87 -0.32
C GLY A 92 5.03 -15.45 0.55
N LEU A 93 4.87 -14.42 1.37
CA LEU A 93 5.91 -13.99 2.32
C LEU A 93 6.26 -15.07 3.35
N TRP A 94 5.25 -15.75 3.92
CA TRP A 94 5.48 -16.85 4.86
C TRP A 94 6.17 -18.06 4.22
N ALA A 95 5.91 -18.33 2.93
CA ALA A 95 6.59 -19.40 2.20
C ALA A 95 8.09 -19.12 1.98
N LEU A 96 8.50 -17.85 2.01
CA LEU A 96 9.90 -17.44 1.88
C LEU A 96 10.68 -17.49 3.21
N LEU A 97 9.99 -17.46 4.35
CA LEU A 97 10.62 -17.48 5.68
C LEU A 97 11.60 -18.64 5.91
N PRO A 98 11.29 -19.90 5.52
CA PRO A 98 12.21 -21.03 5.69
C PRO A 98 13.53 -20.88 4.92
N ALA A 99 13.56 -20.12 3.82
CA ALA A 99 14.78 -19.86 3.07
C ALA A 99 15.67 -18.83 3.78
N ILE A 100 15.07 -17.89 4.52
CA ILE A 100 15.78 -16.88 5.32
C ILE A 100 16.34 -17.52 6.61
N GLY A 101 15.58 -18.41 7.24
CA GLY A 101 15.94 -19.03 8.52
C GLY A 101 17.05 -20.08 8.47
N ARG A 102 17.43 -20.59 7.29
CA ARG A 102 18.51 -21.59 7.17
C ARG A 102 19.91 -20.99 7.09
N GLY A 103 20.05 -19.69 6.86
CA GLY A 103 21.32 -19.09 6.48
C GLY A 103 21.79 -19.61 5.12
N GLY A 104 22.33 -18.73 4.29
CA GLY A 104 23.11 -19.16 3.12
C GLY A 104 24.37 -19.91 3.54
#